data_AF-A0AAD8M455-F1
#
_entry.id   AF-A0AAD8M455-F1
#
_cell.length_a   1.000
_cell.length_b   1.000
_cell.length_c   1.000
_cell.angle_alpha   90.00
_cell.angle_beta   90.00
_cell.angle_gamma   90.00
#
_symmetry.space_group_name_H-M   'P 1'
#
loop_
_entity.id
_entity.type
_entity.pdbx_description
1 polymer ?
#
loop_
_entity_poly.entity_id
_entity_poly.type
_entity_poly.pdbx_seq_one_letter_code
_entity_poly.pdbx_strand_id
1 'polypeptide(L)'
;MGKALCDVWRWEVLCLDTIRARKDVVYACWKKPNFIKVLIEVMDFAFGVLDFLVKISLAMEDVAEFAKIGRYYAAESMLILDPETGEYNSDKTPSYGKDTLEDFFHGVLREGMAGQELGEQTIF
;
A
#
# COMPACT_ATOMS: atom_id res chain seq x y z
N MET A 1 -8.17 11.12 28.60
CA MET A 1 -7.07 11.45 27.66
C MET A 1 -6.21 10.24 27.23
N GLY A 2 -6.36 9.05 27.83
CA GLY A 2 -5.47 7.90 27.56
C GLY A 2 -5.90 6.90 26.48
N LYS A 3 -7.16 6.94 25.99
CA LYS A 3 -7.63 6.02 24.93
C LYS A 3 -7.21 6.45 23.52
N ALA A 4 -7.35 7.74 23.19
CA ALA A 4 -7.00 8.26 21.86
C ALA A 4 -5.51 8.08 21.49
N LEU A 5 -4.60 8.22 22.47
CA LEU A 5 -3.17 7.95 22.26
C LEU A 5 -2.87 6.45 22.08
N CYS A 6 -3.59 5.56 22.77
CA CYS A 6 -3.42 4.11 22.59
C CYS A 6 -3.91 3.64 21.22
N ASP A 7 -4.98 4.25 20.69
CA ASP A 7 -5.51 3.90 19.38
C ASP A 7 -4.54 4.34 18.28
N VAL A 8 -4.04 5.58 18.30
CA VAL A 8 -3.06 6.09 17.31
C VAL A 8 -1.79 5.23 17.25
N TRP A 9 -1.24 4.83 18.40
CA TRP A 9 -0.06 3.96 18.47
C TRP A 9 -0.35 2.52 18.02
N ARG A 10 -1.58 2.03 18.16
CA ARG A 10 -1.98 0.68 17.74
C ARG A 10 -2.13 0.56 16.22
N TRP A 11 -2.63 1.61 15.55
CA TRP A 11 -2.67 1.71 14.09
C TRP A 11 -1.27 1.81 13.45
N GLU A 12 -0.31 2.48 14.09
CA GLU A 12 1.08 2.59 13.61
C GLU A 12 1.85 1.26 13.61
N VAL A 13 1.49 0.33 14.51
CA VAL A 13 2.06 -1.03 14.53
C VAL A 13 1.50 -1.84 13.36
N LEU A 14 0.22 -1.65 13.07
CA LEU A 14 -0.56 -2.40 12.10
C LEU A 14 -0.17 -2.10 10.64
N CYS A 15 0.07 -0.83 10.29
CA CYS A 15 0.59 -0.44 8.98
C CYS A 15 1.99 -1.02 8.73
N LEU A 16 2.85 -0.98 9.75
CA LEU A 16 4.20 -1.54 9.65
C LEU A 16 4.18 -3.08 9.53
N ASP A 17 3.27 -3.75 10.23
CA ASP A 17 3.12 -5.20 10.15
C ASP A 17 2.49 -5.64 8.83
N THR A 18 1.62 -4.82 8.22
CA THR A 18 1.13 -5.01 6.85
C THR A 18 2.28 -4.95 5.82
N ILE A 19 3.13 -3.93 5.93
CA ILE A 19 4.30 -3.79 5.03
C ILE A 19 5.30 -4.93 5.26
N ARG A 20 5.42 -5.43 6.50
CA ARG A 20 6.28 -6.56 6.84
C ARG A 20 5.72 -7.92 6.40
N ALA A 21 4.40 -8.08 6.31
CA ALA A 21 3.77 -9.33 5.88
C ALA A 21 3.96 -9.59 4.38
N ARG A 22 4.06 -8.55 3.53
CA ARG A 22 4.26 -8.66 2.07
C ARG A 22 5.72 -8.76 1.61
N LYS A 23 6.61 -9.09 2.53
CA LYS A 23 8.07 -8.98 2.34
C LYS A 23 8.58 -9.89 1.21
N ASP A 24 8.16 -11.12 1.17
CA ASP A 24 8.76 -12.25 0.47
C ASP A 24 9.08 -12.09 -1.03
N VAL A 25 8.40 -11.21 -1.79
CA VAL A 25 8.60 -11.10 -3.26
C VAL A 25 9.78 -10.21 -3.68
N VAL A 26 10.22 -9.24 -2.88
CA VAL A 26 11.19 -8.20 -3.32
C VAL A 26 12.66 -8.57 -3.01
N TYR A 27 12.92 -9.67 -2.30
CA TYR A 27 14.24 -9.95 -1.70
C TYR A 27 15.31 -10.56 -2.62
N ALA A 28 15.00 -10.85 -3.89
CA ALA A 28 15.99 -11.39 -4.82
C ALA A 28 17.08 -10.35 -5.21
N CYS A 29 16.81 -9.05 -5.06
CA CYS A 29 17.74 -7.99 -5.46
C CYS A 29 18.22 -7.14 -4.26
N TRP A 30 19.11 -7.73 -3.46
CA TRP A 30 20.28 -7.03 -2.90
C TRP A 30 20.14 -5.84 -1.92
N LYS A 31 19.04 -5.66 -1.19
CA LYS A 31 19.10 -4.83 0.05
C LYS A 31 18.01 -5.15 1.08
N LYS A 32 18.40 -5.23 2.36
CA LYS A 32 17.43 -5.31 3.47
C LYS A 32 16.67 -3.97 3.55
N PRO A 33 15.33 -3.96 3.47
CA PRO A 33 14.55 -2.72 3.56
C PRO A 33 14.53 -2.19 4.99
N ASN A 34 14.78 -0.88 5.12
CA ASN A 34 14.63 -0.16 6.37
C ASN A 34 13.24 0.45 6.40
N PHE A 35 12.45 0.12 7.43
CA PHE A 35 11.13 0.69 7.63
C PHE A 35 11.20 1.74 8.73
N ILE A 36 10.75 2.94 8.41
CA ILE A 36 10.54 4.01 9.39
C ILE A 36 9.04 4.11 9.68
N LYS A 37 8.70 4.32 10.95
CA LYS A 37 7.34 4.65 11.36
C LYS A 37 7.16 6.15 11.21
N VAL A 38 6.08 6.55 10.54
CA VAL A 38 5.73 7.95 10.34
C VAL A 38 4.33 8.14 10.91
N LEU A 39 4.16 9.15 11.76
CA LEU A 39 2.86 9.51 12.30
C LEU A 39 1.97 9.98 11.14
N ILE A 40 0.70 9.58 11.15
CA ILE A 40 -0.28 9.97 10.11
C ILE A 40 -0.42 11.49 9.99
N GLU A 41 -0.25 12.21 11.10
CA GLU A 41 -0.30 13.68 11.15
C GLU A 41 0.74 14.36 10.24
N VAL A 42 1.86 13.71 9.95
CA VAL A 42 2.86 14.23 8.99
C VAL A 42 2.30 14.23 7.57
N MET A 43 1.56 13.19 7.18
CA MET A 43 0.88 13.12 5.89
C MET A 43 -0.27 14.12 5.82
N ASP A 44 -1.00 14.31 6.92
CA ASP A 44 -2.07 15.29 7.03
C ASP A 44 -1.56 16.72 6.83
N PHE A 45 -0.43 17.04 7.46
CA PHE A 45 0.25 18.31 7.28
C PHE A 45 0.71 18.52 5.83
N ALA A 46 1.36 17.52 5.23
CA ALA A 46 1.81 17.58 3.85
C ALA A 46 0.64 17.79 2.88
N PHE A 47 -0.46 17.06 3.07
CA PHE A 47 -1.69 17.25 2.31
C PHE A 47 -2.25 18.67 2.47
N GLY A 48 -2.31 19.20 3.70
CA GLY A 48 -2.80 20.56 3.95
C GLY A 48 -1.95 21.65 3.29
N VAL A 49 -0.62 21.50 3.28
CA VAL A 49 0.29 22.41 2.57
C VAL A 49 0.08 22.33 1.06
N LEU A 50 -0.04 21.12 0.50
CA LEU A 50 -0.27 20.93 -0.94
C LEU A 50 -1.64 21.48 -1.37
N ASP A 51 -2.70 21.22 -0.60
CA ASP A 51 -4.05 21.75 -0.87
C ASP A 51 -4.09 23.29 -0.83
N PHE A 52 -3.29 23.90 0.06
CA PHE A 52 -3.10 25.34 0.07
C PHE A 52 -2.36 25.85 -1.18
N LEU A 53 -1.31 25.14 -1.61
CA LEU A 53 -0.52 25.52 -2.80
C LEU A 53 -1.31 25.36 -4.10
N VAL A 54 -2.20 24.37 -4.22
CA VAL A 54 -3.10 24.21 -5.38
C VAL A 54 -3.99 25.43 -5.59
N LYS A 55 -4.45 26.06 -4.49
CA LYS A 55 -5.25 27.30 -4.57
C LYS A 55 -4.47 28.49 -5.15
N ILE A 56 -3.15 28.41 -5.15
CA ILE A 56 -2.23 29.45 -5.67
C ILE A 56 -1.73 29.08 -7.08
N SER A 57 -1.55 27.78 -7.37
CA SER A 57 -1.05 27.30 -8.66
C SER A 57 -1.72 25.99 -9.07
N LEU A 58 -2.37 26.01 -10.24
CA LEU A 58 -2.94 24.81 -10.90
C LEU A 58 -1.88 23.74 -11.22
N ALA A 59 -0.60 24.11 -11.32
CA ALA A 59 0.48 23.17 -11.64
C ALA A 59 0.72 22.11 -10.54
N MET A 60 0.13 22.27 -9.35
CA MET A 60 0.29 21.35 -8.21
C MET A 60 -0.90 20.41 -8.01
N GLU A 61 -1.91 20.45 -8.88
CA GLU A 61 -3.12 19.62 -8.79
C GLU A 61 -2.77 18.12 -8.75
N ASP A 62 -1.94 17.65 -9.69
CA ASP A 62 -1.49 16.25 -9.76
C ASP A 62 -0.75 15.81 -8.49
N VAL A 63 0.06 16.71 -7.90
CA VAL A 63 0.84 16.42 -6.69
C VAL A 63 -0.07 16.31 -5.46
N ALA A 64 -1.10 17.16 -5.39
CA ALA A 64 -2.10 17.09 -4.33
C ALA A 64 -3.00 15.86 -4.45
N GLU A 65 -3.38 15.48 -5.68
CA GLU A 65 -4.11 14.24 -5.94
C GLU A 65 -3.27 13.01 -5.53
N PHE A 66 -1.98 13.00 -5.89
CA PHE A 66 -1.07 11.94 -5.46
C PHE A 66 -0.95 11.86 -3.93
N ALA A 67 -0.86 13.00 -3.24
CA ALA A 67 -0.85 13.04 -1.77
C ALA A 67 -2.14 12.50 -1.15
N LYS A 68 -3.30 12.78 -1.77
CA LYS A 68 -4.60 12.27 -1.32
C LYS A 68 -4.68 10.74 -1.44
N ILE A 69 -4.23 10.19 -2.56
CA ILE A 69 -4.14 8.75 -2.77
C ILE A 69 -3.17 8.12 -1.76
N GLY A 70 -2.00 8.72 -1.57
CA GLY A 70 -1.02 8.26 -0.57
C GLY A 70 -1.58 8.23 0.85
N ARG A 71 -2.30 9.28 1.27
CA ARG A 71 -2.97 9.35 2.57
C ARG A 71 -4.00 8.24 2.74
N TYR A 72 -4.83 8.00 1.72
CA TYR A 72 -5.83 6.93 1.76
C TYR A 72 -5.18 5.57 2.04
N TYR A 73 -4.09 5.26 1.34
CA TYR A 73 -3.34 4.02 1.55
C TYR A 73 -2.58 3.94 2.89
N ALA A 74 -2.22 5.08 3.48
CA ALA A 74 -1.57 5.13 4.78
C ALA A 74 -2.56 4.98 5.95
N ALA A 75 -3.79 5.48 5.78
CA ALA A 75 -4.82 5.45 6.81
C ALA A 75 -5.58 4.11 6.85
N GLU A 76 -5.80 3.49 5.70
CA GLU A 76 -6.59 2.26 5.63
C GLU A 76 -5.71 1.01 5.75
N SER A 77 -6.09 0.09 6.64
CA SER A 77 -5.37 -1.19 6.78
C SER A 77 -5.69 -2.13 5.62
N MET A 78 -4.65 -2.72 5.05
CA MET A 78 -4.76 -3.76 4.00
C MET A 78 -4.89 -5.17 4.56
N LEU A 79 -4.94 -5.31 5.89
CA LEU A 79 -5.14 -6.60 6.53
C LEU A 79 -6.61 -6.96 6.55
N ILE A 80 -6.90 -8.25 6.66
CA ILE A 80 -8.25 -8.75 6.85
C ILE A 80 -8.73 -8.33 8.24
N LEU A 81 -9.92 -7.72 8.27
CA LEU A 81 -10.64 -7.46 9.50
C LEU A 81 -11.18 -8.77 10.06
N ASP A 82 -10.73 -9.15 11.24
CA ASP A 82 -11.18 -10.37 11.90
C ASP A 82 -12.59 -10.17 12.48
N PRO A 83 -13.61 -10.91 12.01
CA PRO A 83 -14.99 -10.71 12.45
C PRO A 83 -15.23 -11.07 13.92
N GLU A 84 -14.35 -11.87 14.53
CA GLU A 84 -14.50 -12.30 15.93
C GLU A 84 -13.96 -11.25 16.92
N THR A 85 -12.87 -10.58 16.56
CA THR A 85 -12.18 -9.61 17.44
C THR A 85 -12.48 -8.16 17.06
N GLY A 86 -12.92 -7.91 15.82
CA GLY A 86 -13.09 -6.57 15.27
C GLY A 86 -11.76 -5.84 15.03
N GLU A 87 -10.64 -6.56 15.09
CA GLU A 87 -9.30 -6.02 14.83
C GLU A 87 -8.73 -6.60 13.53
N TYR A 88 -7.83 -5.84 12.90
CA TYR A 88 -7.13 -6.28 11.71
C TYR A 88 -6.04 -7.30 12.06
N ASN A 89 -6.00 -8.43 11.32
CA ASN A 89 -5.15 -9.57 11.68
C ASN A 89 -4.16 -9.93 10.55
N SER A 90 -2.86 -9.89 10.86
CA SER A 90 -1.79 -10.23 9.91
C SER A 90 -1.75 -11.70 9.55
N ASP A 91 -2.00 -12.59 10.51
CA ASP A 91 -1.89 -14.04 10.35
C ASP A 91 -3.02 -14.59 9.47
N LYS A 92 -4.20 -13.95 9.53
CA LYS A 92 -5.34 -14.27 8.68
C LYS A 92 -5.21 -13.67 7.27
N THR A 93 -4.33 -12.70 7.05
CA THR A 93 -4.19 -12.02 5.76
C THR A 93 -3.25 -12.78 4.83
N PRO A 94 -3.72 -13.26 3.66
CA PRO A 94 -2.83 -13.87 2.68
C PRO A 94 -1.80 -12.86 2.19
N SER A 95 -0.51 -13.21 2.30
CA SER A 95 0.60 -12.37 1.82
C SER A 95 0.83 -12.47 0.31
N TYR A 96 0.43 -13.58 -0.31
CA TYR A 96 0.58 -13.86 -1.74
C TYR A 96 -0.61 -14.65 -2.29
N GLY A 97 -0.78 -14.59 -3.61
CA GLY A 97 -1.74 -15.41 -4.35
C GLY A 97 -1.29 -16.87 -4.43
N LYS A 98 -2.15 -17.74 -4.98
CA LYS A 98 -1.81 -19.15 -5.22
C LYS A 98 -1.03 -19.36 -6.52
N ASP A 99 -1.12 -18.40 -7.42
CA ASP A 99 -0.47 -18.44 -8.72
C ASP A 99 0.99 -18.01 -8.58
N THR A 100 1.90 -18.78 -9.17
CA THR A 100 3.33 -18.44 -9.18
C THR A 100 3.74 -17.81 -10.51
N LEU A 101 4.78 -16.98 -10.46
CA LEU A 101 5.36 -16.37 -11.66
C LEU A 101 5.92 -17.43 -12.61
N GLU A 102 6.48 -18.51 -12.05
CA GLU A 102 7.01 -19.64 -12.81
C GLU A 102 5.88 -20.37 -13.57
N ASP A 103 4.78 -20.71 -12.88
CA ASP A 103 3.61 -21.33 -13.50
C ASP A 103 3.01 -20.46 -14.59
N PHE A 104 2.99 -19.13 -14.38
CA PHE A 104 2.57 -18.16 -15.39
C PHE A 104 3.45 -18.25 -16.65
N PHE A 105 4.77 -18.20 -16.52
CA PHE A 105 5.67 -18.28 -17.68
C PHE A 105 5.64 -19.64 -18.37
N HIS A 106 5.47 -20.74 -17.62
CA HIS A 106 5.24 -22.06 -18.22
C HIS A 106 3.94 -22.09 -19.06
N GLY A 107 2.87 -21.46 -18.57
CA GLY A 107 1.63 -21.27 -19.32
C GLY A 107 1.84 -20.47 -20.60
N VAL A 108 2.53 -19.33 -20.52
CA VAL A 108 2.87 -18.47 -21.67
C VAL A 108 3.66 -19.23 -22.74
N LEU A 109 4.64 -20.05 -22.34
CA LEU A 109 5.43 -20.84 -23.28
C LEU A 109 4.61 -21.93 -23.99
N ARG A 110 3.56 -22.47 -23.35
CA ARG A 110 2.72 -23.54 -23.91
C ARG A 110 1.58 -23.01 -24.77
N GLU A 111 0.92 -21.95 -24.31
CA GLU A 111 -0.37 -21.48 -24.85
C GLU A 111 -0.25 -20.12 -25.55
N GLY A 112 0.90 -19.46 -25.45
CA GLY A 112 1.09 -18.08 -25.89
C GLY A 112 0.50 -17.06 -24.90
N MET A 113 0.59 -15.77 -25.22
CA MET A 113 0.07 -14.68 -24.36
C MET A 113 -1.43 -14.36 -24.61
N ALA A 114 -2.21 -15.32 -25.12
CA ALA A 114 -3.61 -15.08 -25.44
C ALA A 114 -4.40 -14.71 -24.17
N GLY A 115 -5.01 -13.52 -24.16
CA GLY A 115 -5.74 -12.98 -22.99
C GLY A 115 -4.92 -12.12 -22.04
N GLN A 116 -3.62 -11.92 -22.29
CA GLN A 116 -2.77 -10.92 -21.62
C GLN A 116 -2.55 -9.70 -22.53
N GLU A 117 -3.65 -9.15 -23.06
CA GLU A 117 -3.62 -7.90 -23.81
C GLU A 117 -3.32 -6.76 -22.83
N LEU A 118 -2.35 -5.89 -23.12
CA LEU A 118 -2.02 -4.72 -22.30
C LEU A 118 -3.15 -3.67 -22.24
N GLY A 119 -4.29 -3.92 -22.88
CA GLY A 119 -5.46 -3.03 -22.87
C GLY A 119 -5.07 -1.60 -23.24
N GLU A 120 -5.61 -0.63 -22.51
CA GLU A 120 -5.30 0.79 -22.65
C GLU A 120 -3.86 1.16 -22.25
N GLN A 121 -3.05 0.24 -21.72
CA GLN A 121 -1.64 0.47 -21.39
C GLN A 121 -0.68 0.14 -22.54
N THR A 122 -1.20 -0.24 -23.71
CA THR A 122 -0.41 -0.45 -24.94
C THR A 122 0.15 0.86 -25.53
N ILE A 123 -0.27 2.02 -25.01
CA ILE A 123 -0.01 3.36 -25.57
C ILE A 123 1.21 4.05 -24.93
N PHE A 124 1.92 3.38 -24.02
CA PHE A 124 3.16 3.87 -23.40
C PHE A 124 4.41 3.29 -24.06
#